data_AF-A0A1H1E5G5-F1
#
_entry.id   AF-A0A1H1E5G5-F1
#
_cell.length_a   1.000
_cell.length_b   1.000
_cell.length_c   1.000
_cell.angle_alpha   90.00
_cell.angle_beta   90.00
_cell.angle_gamma   90.00
#
_symmetry.space_group_name_H-M   'P 1'
#
loop_
_entity.id
_entity.type
_entity.pdbx_description
1 polymer ?
#
loop_
_entity_poly.entity_id
_entity_poly.type
_entity_poly.pdbx_seq_one_letter_code
_entity_poly.pdbx_strand_id
1 'polypeptide(L)' 'MYFTDRGLEELEERRGDERVSMVWLADRMRAFVDENPEFEDSVERLATFLARDEGDEESSADEEAEVEQ' A
#
# COMPACT_ATOMS: atom_id res chain seq x y z
N MET A 1 -21.21 9.15 -13.33
CA MET A 1 -20.18 9.31 -12.29
C MET A 1 -19.71 7.91 -11.90
N TYR A 2 -18.65 7.44 -12.57
CA TYR A 2 -17.79 6.29 -12.28
C TYR A 2 -16.45 6.63 -12.95
N PHE A 3 -15.83 7.73 -12.54
CA PHE A 3 -14.58 8.21 -13.15
C PHE A 3 -13.37 7.92 -12.26
N THR A 4 -13.61 7.53 -11.01
CA THR A 4 -12.58 7.27 -9.99
C THR A 4 -11.80 5.99 -10.26
N ASP A 5 -12.45 4.96 -10.81
CA ASP A 5 -11.84 3.63 -10.88
C ASP A 5 -11.33 3.24 -12.27
N ARG A 6 -11.63 4.06 -13.30
CA ARG A 6 -11.20 3.78 -14.70
C ARG A 6 -9.69 3.54 -14.81
N GLY A 7 -8.89 4.29 -14.06
CA GLY A 7 -7.43 4.12 -14.06
C GLY A 7 -6.97 2.79 -13.44
N LEU A 8 -7.65 2.32 -12.40
CA LEU A 8 -7.38 1.01 -11.79
C LEU A 8 -7.86 -0.12 -12.71
N GLU A 9 -9.07 -0.02 -13.25
CA GLU A 9 -9.63 -1.03 -14.17
C GLU A 9 -8.70 -1.28 -15.37
N GLU A 10 -8.19 -0.20 -15.99
CA GLU A 10 -7.23 -0.31 -17.11
C GLU A 10 -5.88 -0.88 -16.66
N LEU A 11 -5.44 -0.60 -15.43
CA LEU A 11 -4.19 -1.17 -14.89
C LEU A 11 -4.34 -2.68 -14.69
N GLU A 12 -5.46 -3.12 -14.10
CA GLU A 12 -5.78 -4.53 -13.88
C GLU A 12 -5.92 -5.28 -15.22
N GLU A 13 -6.66 -4.73 -16.18
CA GLU A 13 -6.85 -5.37 -17.49
C GLU A 13 -5.52 -5.56 -18.24
N ARG A 14 -4.63 -4.57 -18.15
CA ARG A 14 -3.40 -4.56 -18.96
C ARG A 14 -2.21 -5.23 -18.27
N ARG A 15 -2.16 -5.21 -16.94
CA ARG A 15 -0.97 -5.61 -16.15
C ARG A 15 -1.30 -6.42 -14.89
N GLY A 16 -2.53 -6.90 -14.72
CA GLY A 16 -2.95 -7.65 -13.52
C GLY A 16 -2.16 -8.93 -13.26
N ASP A 17 -1.62 -9.58 -14.30
CA ASP A 17 -0.79 -10.78 -14.17
C ASP A 17 0.68 -10.48 -13.78
N GLU A 18 1.09 -9.20 -13.74
CA GLU A 18 2.46 -8.81 -13.44
C GLU A 18 2.74 -8.82 -11.93
N ARG A 19 3.81 -9.51 -11.50
CA ARG A 19 4.29 -9.47 -10.11
C ARG A 19 5.44 -8.47 -9.97
N VAL A 20 5.30 -7.53 -9.05
CA VAL A 20 6.29 -6.49 -8.75
C VAL A 20 6.69 -6.52 -7.28
N SER A 21 7.88 -6.00 -6.96
CA SER A 21 8.30 -5.81 -5.57
C SER A 21 7.76 -4.49 -5.01
N MET A 22 7.64 -4.41 -3.68
CA MET A 22 7.28 -3.15 -2.99
C MET A 22 8.30 -2.03 -3.28
N VAL A 23 9.57 -2.38 -3.49
CA VAL A 23 10.61 -1.41 -3.89
C VAL A 23 10.29 -0.80 -5.25
N TRP A 24 9.96 -1.62 -6.24
CA TRP A 24 9.59 -1.14 -7.58
C TRP A 24 8.34 -0.25 -7.53
N LEU A 25 7.33 -0.65 -6.75
CA LEU A 25 6.12 0.14 -6.57
C LEU A 25 6.41 1.51 -5.95
N ALA A 26 7.23 1.55 -4.89
CA ALA A 26 7.65 2.79 -4.25
C ALA A 26 8.39 3.73 -5.22
N ASP A 27 9.23 3.20 -6.10
CA ASP A 27 9.91 4.00 -7.13
C ASP A 27 8.93 4.60 -8.14
N ARG A 28 7.88 3.87 -8.54
CA ARG A 28 6.82 4.42 -9.41
C ARG A 28 6.00 5.50 -8.71
N MET A 29 5.75 5.34 -7.41
CA MET A 29 5.07 6.36 -6.60
C MET A 29 5.89 7.65 -6.50
N ARG A 30 7.21 7.56 -6.27
CA ARG A 30 8.10 8.74 -6.27
C ARG A 30 8.10 9.45 -7.61
N ALA A 31 8.29 8.70 -8.70
CA ALA A 31 8.25 9.28 -10.04
C ALA A 31 6.90 9.96 -10.37
N PHE A 32 5.80 9.46 -9.81
CA PHE A 32 4.49 10.10 -9.96
C PHE A 32 4.40 11.42 -9.19
N VAL A 33 4.89 11.47 -7.94
CA VAL A 33 4.91 12.69 -7.12
C VAL A 33 5.86 13.74 -7.71
N ASP A 34 7.01 13.32 -8.24
CA ASP A 34 7.97 14.22 -8.90
C ASP A 34 7.30 15.01 -10.05
N GLU A 35 6.42 14.36 -10.81
CA GLU A 35 5.68 14.97 -11.92
C GLU A 35 4.37 15.65 -11.47
N ASN A 36 3.82 15.28 -10.31
CA ASN A 36 2.52 15.74 -9.80
C ASN A 36 2.59 16.03 -8.29
N PRO A 37 3.28 17.11 -7.88
CA PRO A 37 3.58 17.39 -6.48
C PRO A 37 2.33 17.61 -5.60
N GLU A 38 1.19 17.98 -6.18
CA GLU A 38 -0.07 18.15 -5.46
C GLU A 38 -0.62 16.85 -4.85
N PHE A 39 -0.11 15.69 -5.26
CA PHE A 39 -0.53 14.39 -4.74
C PHE A 39 0.41 13.79 -3.69
N GLU A 40 1.49 14.49 -3.30
CA GLU A 40 2.47 14.01 -2.32
C GLU A 40 1.81 13.47 -1.05
N ASP A 41 0.95 14.29 -0.43
CA ASP A 41 0.19 13.97 0.78
C ASP A 41 -0.69 12.71 0.65
N SER A 42 -1.25 12.47 -0.53
CA SER A 42 -2.11 11.31 -0.78
C SER A 42 -1.25 10.04 -0.94
N VAL A 43 -0.15 10.16 -1.69
CA VAL A 43 0.80 9.07 -1.93
C VAL A 43 1.53 8.68 -0.65
N GLU A 44 1.89 9.63 0.21
CA GLU A 44 2.52 9.37 1.51
C GLU A 44 1.61 8.53 2.42
N ARG A 45 0.31 8.86 2.48
CA ARG A 45 -0.67 8.08 3.25
C ARG A 45 -0.85 6.67 2.70
N LEU A 46 -0.89 6.52 1.38
CA LEU A 46 -0.96 5.20 0.74
C LEU A 46 0.29 4.36 1.02
N ALA A 47 1.48 4.96 0.91
CA ALA A 47 2.74 4.28 1.22
C ALA A 47 2.80 3.84 2.69
N THR A 48 2.35 4.70 3.61
CA THR A 48 2.26 4.37 5.04
C THR A 48 1.27 3.23 5.29
N PHE A 49 0.14 3.21 4.59
CA PHE A 49 -0.82 2.11 4.67
C PHE A 49 -0.20 0.78 4.19
N LEU A 50 0.46 0.77 3.03
CA LEU A 50 1.10 -0.42 2.47
C LEU A 50 2.32 -0.91 3.28
N ALA A 51 2.97 -0.02 4.03
CA ALA A 51 4.12 -0.35 4.88
C ALA A 51 3.72 -1.01 6.21
N ARG A 52 2.44 -0.98 6.59
CA ARG A 52 1.93 -1.75 7.73
C ARG A 52 1.80 -3.20 7.27
N ASP A 53 2.68 -4.04 7.77
CA ASP A 53 2.69 -5.48 7.51
C ASP A 53 1.41 -6.12 8.09
N GLU A 54 0.67 -6.92 7.30
CA GLU A 54 -0.48 -7.71 7.80
C GLU A 54 -0.05 -8.79 8.82
N GLY A 55 1.26 -9.05 9.01
CA GLY A 55 1.81 -10.01 9.96
C GLY A 55 2.16 -9.45 11.35
N ASP A 56 2.03 -8.14 11.59
CA ASP A 56 2.30 -7.53 12.91
C ASP A 56 1.06 -7.57 13.84
N GLU A 57 -0.13 -7.86 13.30
CA GLU A 57 -1.37 -7.96 14.08
C GLU A 57 -1.52 -9.30 14.83
N GLU A 58 -0.76 -10.34 14.49
CA GLU A 58 -0.83 -11.66 15.16
C GLU A 58 0.06 -11.77 16.41
N SER A 59 0.95 -10.81 16.71
CA SER A 59 1.91 -10.93 17.82
C SER A 59 1.53 -10.22 19.13
N SER A 60 0.43 -9.44 19.18
CA SER A 60 0.04 -8.71 20.40
C SER A 60 -1.06 -9.38 21.25
N ALA A 61 -1.56 -10.57 20.88
CA ALA A 61 -2.64 -11.24 21.59
C ALA A 61 -2.22 -12.44 22.48
N ASP A 62 -0.96 -12.90 22.39
CA ASP A 62 -0.50 -14.11 23.09
C ASP A 62 0.35 -13.85 24.36
N GLU A 63 0.65 -12.60 24.72
CA GLU A 63 1.51 -12.30 25.89
C GLU A 63 0.71 -12.00 27.20
N GLU A 64 -0.62 -12.14 27.20
CA GLU A 64 -1.46 -11.93 28.39
C GLU A 64 -1.82 -13.22 29.17
N ALA A 65 -1.22 -14.38 28.86
CA ALA A 65 -1.60 -15.67 29.46
C ALA A 65 -0.70 -16.19 30.61
N GLU A 66 0.38 -15.50 31.01
CA GLU A 66 1.29 -15.98 32.09
C GLU A 66 1.50 -14.98 33.24
N VAL A 67 0.43 -14.44 33.83
CA VAL A 67 0.44 -13.85 35.20
C VAL A 67 -0.98 -14.06 35.74
N GLU A 68 -1.32 -14.95 36.68
CA GLU A 68 -0.77 -15.29 37.99
C GLU A 68 -1.08 -16.75 38.33
N GLN A 69 -0.16 -17.40 39.06
CA GLN A 69 -0.41 -18.62 39.85
C GLN A 69 -0.98 -18.26 41.23
#